data_AF-A0A5J4R228-F1
#
_entry.id   AF-A0A5J4R228-F1
#
_cell.length_a   1.000
_cell.length_b   1.000
_cell.length_c   1.000
_cell.angle_alpha   90.00
_cell.angle_beta   90.00
_cell.angle_gamma   90.00
#
_symmetry.space_group_name_H-M   'P 1'
#
loop_
_entity.id
_entity.type
_entity.pdbx_description
1 polymer ?
#
loop_
_entity_poly.entity_id
_entity_poly.type
_entity_poly.pdbx_seq_one_letter_code
_entity_poly.pdbx_strand_id
1 'polypeptide(L)'
;MANNTIFDRISEQTNDLSNLVTKGKTTQTSNHKDARTEKQITQRIQFANIMTMSQILVNQIRGAYQSKPKKLSFHNMFVKTNLNKIKVYLDKEEAAVKACVVAPYVISQGVLPSIEITLQNNLMITSLRVPQGFIITDATTLGEVSAALRINSYIQEGDRISILHLPQSIMGERSIPRATLIFQRFTLNSLSKDLFYNSISASLFRVNNGYIGTDANAEEGGLTYVLSRKEGNKLLVSTQNIVLTPGNTWYKKYSSEEKRKEAVNSYGANGLYVYDPQETDTPQNPEDAYFAVTAVTLNGTLAPKGDGELFVSSGDSLEIKGSKLTDVELKANILVGGPTGNPTTVALSAVGTITATSDTSIKINLTINGEINYLLRADTSVIIYNFI
;
A
#
# COMPACT_ATOMS: atom_id res chain seq x y z
N MET A 1 4.80 72.13 4.18
CA MET A 1 4.70 70.80 3.53
C MET A 1 5.77 69.94 4.15
N ALA A 2 5.41 68.91 4.92
CA ALA A 2 6.37 68.11 5.66
C ALA A 2 7.12 67.16 4.69
N ASN A 3 8.45 67.26 4.66
CA ASN A 3 9.32 66.39 3.87
C ASN A 3 9.56 65.09 4.64
N ASN A 4 8.83 64.02 4.29
CA ASN A 4 9.15 62.67 4.77
C ASN A 4 10.45 62.22 4.11
N THR A 5 11.49 62.01 4.92
CA THR A 5 12.79 61.52 4.46
C THR A 5 12.75 60.00 4.27
N ILE A 6 13.72 59.46 3.52
CA ILE A 6 13.87 58.02 3.30
C ILE A 6 14.04 57.26 4.64
N PHE A 7 14.64 57.91 5.65
CA PHE A 7 14.78 57.34 6.99
C PHE A 7 13.44 57.24 7.74
N ASP A 8 12.50 58.17 7.53
CA ASP A 8 11.16 58.09 8.11
C ASP A 8 10.38 56.90 7.54
N ARG A 9 10.51 56.63 6.23
CA ARG A 9 9.89 55.46 5.57
C ARG A 9 10.49 54.13 6.05
N ILE A 10 11.79 54.09 6.33
CA ILE A 10 12.44 52.89 6.88
C ILE A 10 11.99 52.66 8.33
N SER A 11 11.81 53.72 9.12
CA SER A 11 11.30 53.61 10.49
C SER A 11 9.84 53.13 10.54
N GLU A 12 8.98 53.59 9.63
CA GLU A 12 7.60 53.08 9.49
C GLU A 12 7.58 51.61 9.06
N GLN A 13 8.41 51.22 8.09
CA GLN A 13 8.52 49.81 7.67
C GLN A 13 9.09 48.91 8.76
N THR A 14 9.98 49.43 9.62
CA THR A 14 10.54 48.67 10.75
C THR A 14 9.50 48.47 11.85
N ASN A 15 8.63 49.47 12.08
CA ASN A 15 7.49 49.34 13.01
C ASN A 15 6.40 48.41 12.45
N ASP A 16 6.17 48.38 11.13
CA ASP A 16 5.27 47.41 10.49
C ASP A 16 5.84 45.99 10.52
N LEU A 17 7.17 45.84 10.34
CA LEU A 17 7.87 44.56 10.50
C LEU A 17 7.88 44.08 11.95
N SER A 18 8.07 44.97 12.93
CA SER A 18 7.97 44.61 14.35
C SER A 18 6.53 44.25 14.72
N ASN A 19 5.53 44.94 14.18
CA ASN A 19 4.12 44.59 14.37
C ASN A 19 3.73 43.28 13.67
N LEU A 20 4.33 42.95 12.51
CA LEU A 20 4.17 41.66 11.82
C LEU A 20 4.86 40.51 12.56
N VAL A 21 6.04 40.74 13.13
CA VAL A 21 6.75 39.76 13.97
C VAL A 21 6.06 39.57 15.32
N THR A 22 5.43 40.62 15.86
CA THR A 22 4.65 40.55 17.11
C THR A 22 3.25 39.95 16.89
N LYS A 23 2.59 40.22 15.75
CA LYS A 23 1.38 39.50 15.31
C LYS A 23 1.65 38.06 14.88
N GLY A 24 2.87 37.73 14.46
CA GLY A 24 3.33 36.36 14.23
C GLY A 24 3.69 35.61 15.52
N LYS A 25 3.64 36.29 16.68
CA LYS A 25 3.90 35.74 18.02
C LYS A 25 2.70 35.83 18.96
N THR A 26 1.47 35.89 18.42
CA THR A 26 0.35 35.36 19.18
C THR A 26 0.44 33.85 19.15
N THR A 27 0.78 33.28 20.30
CA THR A 27 0.55 31.89 20.64
C THR A 27 -0.95 31.61 20.46
N GLN A 28 -1.37 31.28 19.24
CA GLN A 28 -2.54 30.45 19.06
C GLN A 28 -2.13 29.06 19.55
N THR A 29 -2.32 28.82 20.84
CA THR A 29 -2.68 27.49 21.31
C THR A 29 -4.05 27.16 20.71
N SER A 30 -4.10 26.93 19.40
CA SER A 30 -5.15 26.07 18.88
C SER A 30 -4.67 24.66 19.21
N ASN A 31 -5.30 24.06 20.22
CA ASN A 31 -5.29 22.60 20.38
C ASN A 31 -6.11 21.96 19.24
N HIS A 32 -5.84 22.34 17.99
CA HIS A 32 -6.11 21.47 16.86
C HIS A 32 -5.03 20.40 16.92
N LYS A 33 -5.33 19.29 17.59
CA LYS A 33 -4.75 18.02 17.17
C LYS A 33 -5.14 17.88 15.71
N ASP A 34 -4.26 18.27 14.80
CA ASP A 34 -4.32 17.89 13.39
C ASP A 34 -4.18 16.36 13.37
N ALA A 35 -5.29 15.68 13.65
CA ALA A 35 -5.44 14.26 13.48
C ALA A 35 -5.32 14.03 11.97
N ARG A 36 -4.09 13.78 11.53
CA ARG A 36 -3.79 13.46 10.14
C ARG A 36 -4.67 12.30 9.73
N THR A 37 -5.27 12.40 8.55
CA THR A 37 -6.14 11.34 8.04
C THR A 37 -5.32 10.07 7.84
N GLU A 38 -5.95 8.89 7.99
CA GLU A 38 -5.30 7.59 7.78
C GLU A 38 -4.60 7.50 6.42
N LYS A 39 -5.19 8.13 5.39
CA LYS A 39 -4.60 8.24 4.05
C LYS A 39 -3.29 9.03 4.03
N GLN A 40 -3.21 10.15 4.76
CA GLN A 40 -1.98 10.95 4.88
C GLN A 40 -0.90 10.21 5.67
N ILE A 41 -1.29 9.48 6.72
CA ILE A 41 -0.37 8.67 7.53
C ILE A 41 0.17 7.48 6.70
N THR A 42 -0.72 6.75 6.02
CA THR A 42 -0.36 5.62 5.15
C THR A 42 0.58 6.04 4.02
N GLN A 43 0.32 7.19 3.39
CA GLN A 43 1.22 7.74 2.38
C GLN A 43 2.60 8.03 2.95
N ARG A 44 2.69 8.64 4.15
CA ARG A 44 3.96 8.95 4.80
C ARG A 44 4.75 7.69 5.17
N ILE A 45 4.06 6.67 5.65
CA ILE A 45 4.62 5.35 6.01
C ILE A 45 5.25 4.68 4.78
N GLN A 46 4.56 4.67 3.63
CA GLN A 46 5.08 4.09 2.39
C GLN A 46 6.19 4.96 1.77
N PHE A 47 6.09 6.28 1.92
CA PHE A 47 7.01 7.24 1.31
C PHE A 47 8.45 7.07 1.79
N ALA A 48 8.66 6.79 3.09
CA ALA A 48 10.01 6.63 3.65
C ALA A 48 10.82 5.55 2.91
N ASN A 49 10.24 4.38 2.71
CA ASN A 49 10.90 3.28 2.00
C ASN A 49 11.18 3.61 0.52
N ILE A 50 10.21 4.21 -0.17
CA ILE A 50 10.36 4.61 -1.58
C ILE A 50 11.47 5.66 -1.74
N MET A 51 11.59 6.61 -0.81
CA MET A 51 12.66 7.62 -0.85
C MET A 51 14.03 7.00 -0.62
N THR A 52 14.17 6.09 0.36
CA THR A 52 15.44 5.38 0.59
C THR A 52 15.82 4.56 -0.64
N MET A 53 14.88 3.83 -1.25
CA MET A 53 15.14 3.08 -2.48
C MET A 53 15.51 3.99 -3.66
N SER A 54 14.84 5.14 -3.79
CA SER A 54 15.16 6.10 -4.85
C SER A 54 16.57 6.68 -4.71
N GLN A 55 17.05 6.87 -3.47
CA GLN A 55 18.42 7.28 -3.19
C GLN A 55 19.44 6.21 -3.61
N ILE A 56 19.16 4.93 -3.31
CA ILE A 56 20.00 3.79 -3.73
C ILE A 56 20.09 3.74 -5.27
N LEU A 57 18.96 3.96 -5.95
CA LEU A 57 18.86 3.83 -7.40
C LEU A 57 19.20 5.11 -8.19
N VAL A 58 19.49 6.23 -7.51
CA VAL A 58 19.47 7.59 -8.11
C VAL A 58 20.34 7.73 -9.36
N ASN A 59 21.47 7.02 -9.41
CA ASN A 59 22.38 7.05 -10.55
C ASN A 59 21.89 6.17 -11.72
N GLN A 60 21.18 5.09 -11.44
CA GLN A 60 20.72 4.12 -12.45
C GLN A 60 19.36 4.47 -13.05
N ILE A 61 18.52 5.24 -12.36
CA ILE A 61 17.23 5.70 -12.90
C ILE A 61 17.36 6.88 -13.87
N ARG A 62 18.56 7.41 -14.09
CA ARG A 62 18.81 8.48 -15.07
C ARG A 62 18.58 7.92 -16.48
N GLY A 63 17.60 8.48 -17.19
CA GLY A 63 17.22 8.00 -18.52
C GLY A 63 16.30 6.77 -18.52
N ALA A 64 15.90 6.27 -17.33
CA ALA A 64 15.05 5.09 -17.22
C ALA A 64 13.57 5.33 -17.59
N TYR A 65 13.15 6.60 -17.75
CA TYR A 65 11.78 6.97 -18.09
C TYR A 65 11.77 7.80 -19.37
N GLN A 66 11.40 7.19 -20.50
CA GLN A 66 11.44 7.86 -21.81
C GLN A 66 10.46 9.04 -21.89
N SER A 67 9.23 8.85 -21.43
CA SER A 67 8.17 9.87 -21.47
C SER A 67 8.19 10.84 -20.28
N LYS A 68 9.37 11.09 -19.68
CA LYS A 68 9.49 11.95 -18.50
C LYS A 68 9.23 13.42 -18.86
N PRO A 69 8.30 14.12 -18.18
CA PRO A 69 8.11 15.55 -18.36
C PRO A 69 9.40 16.33 -18.07
N LYS A 70 9.65 17.42 -18.83
CA LYS A 70 10.87 18.25 -18.66
C LYS A 70 11.02 18.80 -17.24
N LYS A 71 9.92 19.18 -16.60
CA LYS A 71 9.89 19.77 -15.24
C LYS A 71 10.07 18.76 -14.10
N LEU A 72 10.09 17.46 -14.38
CA LEU A 72 10.21 16.41 -13.37
C LEU A 72 11.62 15.81 -13.38
N SER A 73 12.22 15.60 -12.21
CA SER A 73 13.46 14.83 -12.10
C SER A 73 13.18 13.33 -12.27
N PHE A 74 14.19 12.54 -12.63
CA PHE A 74 14.07 11.08 -12.69
C PHE A 74 13.73 10.47 -11.32
N HIS A 75 14.28 11.04 -10.25
CA HIS A 75 13.93 10.72 -8.87
C HIS A 75 12.43 10.92 -8.60
N ASN A 76 11.88 12.09 -8.91
CA ASN A 76 10.47 12.37 -8.66
C ASN A 76 9.56 11.52 -9.57
N MET A 77 10.04 11.14 -10.76
CA MET A 77 9.32 10.18 -11.59
C MET A 77 9.29 8.79 -10.95
N PHE A 78 10.41 8.30 -10.43
CA PHE A 78 10.46 7.02 -9.70
C PHE A 78 9.50 7.02 -8.51
N VAL A 79 9.53 8.08 -7.69
CA VAL A 79 8.63 8.23 -6.53
C VAL A 79 7.18 8.24 -7.01
N LYS A 80 6.82 9.07 -7.98
CA LYS A 80 5.45 9.16 -8.52
C LYS A 80 4.95 7.83 -9.06
N THR A 81 5.79 7.09 -9.77
CA THR A 81 5.41 5.83 -10.42
C THR A 81 5.12 4.72 -9.41
N ASN A 82 5.79 4.74 -8.26
CA ASN A 82 5.75 3.67 -7.25
C ASN A 82 4.90 4.00 -6.01
N LEU A 83 4.68 5.29 -5.72
CA LEU A 83 3.87 5.73 -4.58
C LEU A 83 2.43 5.21 -4.68
N ASN A 84 1.90 4.69 -3.58
CA ASN A 84 0.60 4.01 -3.46
C ASN A 84 0.47 2.66 -4.20
N LYS A 85 1.49 2.22 -4.95
CA LYS A 85 1.51 0.87 -5.57
C LYS A 85 2.30 -0.12 -4.73
N ILE A 86 3.37 0.36 -4.09
CA ILE A 86 4.22 -0.43 -3.23
C ILE A 86 3.67 -0.42 -1.81
N LYS A 87 3.23 -1.59 -1.34
CA LYS A 87 2.79 -1.80 0.02
C LYS A 87 4.00 -2.17 0.87
N VAL A 88 4.75 -1.18 1.33
CA VAL A 88 5.78 -1.37 2.35
C VAL A 88 5.52 -0.37 3.46
N TYR A 89 5.42 -0.87 4.68
CA TYR A 89 5.12 -0.06 5.85
C TYR A 89 6.30 -0.06 6.81
N LEU A 90 6.91 1.11 7.00
CA LEU A 90 7.98 1.31 7.99
C LEU A 90 7.42 2.08 9.18
N ASP A 91 7.75 1.64 10.38
CA ASP A 91 7.48 2.44 11.57
C ASP A 91 8.38 3.69 11.62
N LYS A 92 8.12 4.57 12.59
CA LYS A 92 8.81 5.85 12.71
C LYS A 92 10.30 5.69 12.99
N GLU A 93 10.71 4.67 13.75
CA GLU A 93 12.10 4.44 14.12
C GLU A 93 12.87 3.80 12.96
N GLU A 94 12.29 2.81 12.30
CA GLU A 94 12.80 2.22 11.05
C GLU A 94 12.98 3.27 9.96
N ALA A 95 12.00 4.15 9.78
CA ALA A 95 12.09 5.25 8.82
C ALA A 95 13.20 6.25 9.19
N ALA A 96 13.38 6.56 10.48
CA ALA A 96 14.40 7.50 10.95
C ALA A 96 15.82 6.99 10.65
N VAL A 97 16.05 5.68 10.73
CA VAL A 97 17.34 5.05 10.40
C VAL A 97 17.48 4.63 8.94
N LYS A 98 16.51 5.01 8.09
CA LYS A 98 16.46 4.69 6.65
C LYS A 98 16.46 3.19 6.38
N ALA A 99 15.62 2.44 7.09
CA ALA A 99 15.29 1.07 6.70
C ALA A 99 14.82 1.03 5.24
N CYS A 100 15.15 -0.05 4.54
CA CYS A 100 14.82 -0.20 3.13
C CYS A 100 14.49 -1.65 2.82
N VAL A 101 13.25 -1.85 2.38
CA VAL A 101 12.73 -3.15 1.97
C VAL A 101 12.63 -3.18 0.44
N VAL A 102 13.16 -4.25 -0.14
CA VAL A 102 13.03 -4.50 -1.58
C VAL A 102 11.59 -4.89 -1.90
N ALA A 103 11.03 -4.28 -2.94
CA ALA A 103 9.65 -4.48 -3.37
C ALA A 103 9.59 -4.47 -4.91
N PRO A 104 8.44 -4.82 -5.52
CA PRO A 104 8.26 -4.84 -6.97
C PRO A 104 8.22 -3.44 -7.63
N TYR A 105 9.28 -2.64 -7.45
CA TYR A 105 9.35 -1.27 -7.98
C TYR A 105 9.41 -1.26 -9.49
N VAL A 106 8.67 -0.34 -10.11
CA VAL A 106 8.82 0.04 -11.51
C VAL A 106 10.07 0.91 -11.64
N ILE A 107 11.15 0.36 -12.19
CA ILE A 107 12.46 1.03 -12.29
C ILE A 107 12.66 1.76 -13.63
N SER A 108 11.99 1.31 -14.69
CA SER A 108 12.07 1.92 -16.01
C SER A 108 10.75 1.82 -16.76
N GLN A 109 10.51 2.78 -17.65
CA GLN A 109 9.34 2.83 -18.53
C GLN A 109 9.75 3.31 -19.92
N GLY A 110 9.45 2.49 -20.92
CA GLY A 110 9.83 2.77 -22.29
C GLY A 110 9.24 1.81 -23.31
N VAL A 111 9.69 1.97 -24.55
CA VAL A 111 9.11 1.33 -25.74
C VAL A 111 9.78 0.04 -26.19
N LEU A 112 10.97 -0.29 -25.65
CA LEU A 112 11.60 -1.58 -25.98
C LEU A 112 10.84 -2.72 -25.29
N PRO A 113 10.79 -3.92 -25.88
CA PRO A 113 10.19 -5.08 -25.24
C PRO A 113 10.78 -5.36 -23.86
N SER A 114 9.91 -5.68 -22.90
CA SER A 114 10.32 -6.08 -21.56
C SER A 114 10.98 -7.44 -21.58
N ILE A 115 12.06 -7.57 -20.81
CA ILE A 115 12.62 -8.87 -20.40
C ILE A 115 11.81 -9.33 -19.20
N GLU A 116 10.93 -10.29 -19.41
CA GLU A 116 10.10 -10.86 -18.36
C GLU A 116 10.94 -11.80 -17.49
N ILE A 117 10.56 -11.96 -16.23
CA ILE A 117 11.19 -12.90 -15.29
C ILE A 117 10.09 -13.77 -14.70
N THR A 118 10.27 -15.08 -14.78
CA THR A 118 9.38 -16.10 -14.21
C THR A 118 10.11 -16.88 -13.14
N LEU A 119 9.40 -17.24 -12.07
CA LEU A 119 9.94 -18.08 -11.00
C LEU A 119 9.71 -19.55 -11.36
N GLN A 120 10.77 -20.32 -11.49
CA GLN A 120 10.70 -21.76 -11.79
C GLN A 120 11.69 -22.51 -10.91
N ASN A 121 11.22 -23.45 -10.08
CA ASN A 121 12.08 -24.28 -9.22
C ASN A 121 13.11 -23.48 -8.40
N ASN A 122 12.68 -22.39 -7.75
CA ASN A 122 13.54 -21.48 -6.99
C ASN A 122 14.58 -20.69 -7.83
N LEU A 123 14.47 -20.71 -9.16
CA LEU A 123 15.27 -19.92 -10.10
C LEU A 123 14.45 -18.75 -10.64
N MET A 124 15.12 -17.64 -10.92
CA MET A 124 14.56 -16.55 -11.72
C MET A 124 14.99 -16.74 -13.18
N ILE A 125 14.03 -17.11 -14.04
CA ILE A 125 14.25 -17.37 -15.47
C ILE A 125 13.71 -16.22 -16.29
N THR A 126 14.56 -15.62 -17.11
CA THR A 126 14.19 -14.50 -17.98
C THR A 126 13.58 -14.97 -19.30
N SER A 127 12.92 -14.07 -20.02
CA SER A 127 12.49 -14.31 -21.41
C SER A 127 13.62 -14.26 -22.45
N LEU A 128 14.86 -13.95 -22.05
CA LEU A 128 16.02 -13.94 -22.95
C LEU A 128 16.40 -15.37 -23.33
N ARG A 129 16.30 -15.67 -24.63
CA ARG A 129 16.65 -16.96 -25.19
C ARG A 129 18.10 -17.01 -25.64
N VAL A 130 18.67 -18.22 -25.62
CA VAL A 130 19.95 -18.57 -26.26
C VAL A 130 19.76 -19.85 -27.08
N PRO A 131 20.66 -20.17 -28.02
CA PRO A 131 20.58 -21.41 -28.79
C PRO A 131 20.56 -22.65 -27.90
N GLN A 132 19.88 -23.70 -28.36
CA GLN A 132 19.83 -24.97 -27.65
C GLN A 132 21.25 -25.52 -27.43
N GLY A 133 21.56 -25.94 -26.21
CA GLY A 133 22.89 -26.45 -25.85
C GLY A 133 23.98 -25.40 -25.67
N PHE A 134 23.67 -24.11 -25.81
CA PHE A 134 24.62 -23.04 -25.48
C PHE A 134 24.88 -23.02 -23.97
N ILE A 135 26.15 -22.95 -23.58
CA ILE A 135 26.61 -22.89 -22.19
C ILE A 135 27.60 -21.74 -22.08
N ILE A 136 27.54 -21.00 -20.98
CA ILE A 136 28.53 -19.98 -20.65
C ILE A 136 29.48 -20.60 -19.62
N THR A 137 30.77 -20.57 -19.93
CA THR A 137 31.87 -21.04 -19.06
C THR A 137 32.84 -19.88 -18.81
N ASP A 138 33.83 -20.09 -17.95
CA ASP A 138 34.86 -19.07 -17.66
C ASP A 138 35.68 -18.66 -18.89
N ALA A 139 35.73 -19.51 -19.93
CA ALA A 139 36.40 -19.21 -21.19
C ALA A 139 35.48 -18.50 -22.21
N THR A 140 34.17 -18.41 -21.95
CA THR A 140 33.22 -17.81 -22.88
C THR A 140 33.40 -16.29 -22.95
N THR A 141 33.52 -15.79 -24.17
CA THR A 141 33.70 -14.38 -24.47
C THR A 141 32.38 -13.62 -24.52
N LEU A 142 32.43 -12.31 -24.31
CA LEU A 142 31.29 -11.41 -24.53
C LEU A 142 30.80 -11.48 -25.99
N GLY A 143 31.70 -11.70 -26.96
CA GLY A 143 31.33 -11.88 -28.37
C GLY A 143 30.40 -13.08 -28.59
N GLU A 144 30.71 -14.22 -27.99
CA GLU A 144 29.90 -15.44 -28.06
C GLU A 144 28.54 -15.26 -27.37
N VAL A 145 28.50 -14.64 -26.18
CA VAL A 145 27.24 -14.33 -25.49
C VAL A 145 26.39 -13.35 -26.30
N SER A 146 27.01 -12.31 -26.87
CA SER A 146 26.33 -11.33 -27.71
C SER A 146 25.69 -12.00 -28.93
N ALA A 147 26.44 -12.87 -29.62
CA ALA A 147 25.94 -13.64 -30.76
C ALA A 147 24.78 -14.58 -30.37
N ALA A 148 24.90 -15.28 -29.24
CA ALA A 148 23.85 -16.18 -28.74
C ALA A 148 22.53 -15.44 -28.46
N LEU A 149 22.59 -14.23 -27.88
CA LEU A 149 21.40 -13.42 -27.58
C LEU A 149 20.70 -12.87 -28.82
N ARG A 150 21.34 -12.86 -30.01
CA ARG A 150 20.73 -12.38 -31.26
C ARG A 150 19.59 -13.25 -31.78
N ILE A 151 19.38 -14.44 -31.21
CA ILE A 151 18.19 -15.25 -31.49
C ILE A 151 16.89 -14.52 -31.09
N ASN A 152 16.98 -13.57 -30.17
CA ASN A 152 15.86 -12.71 -29.78
C ASN A 152 15.73 -11.57 -30.82
N SER A 153 14.67 -11.59 -31.63
CA SER A 153 14.50 -10.65 -32.77
C SER A 153 14.47 -9.17 -32.40
N TYR A 154 14.14 -8.84 -31.15
CA TYR A 154 14.11 -7.47 -30.65
C TYR A 154 15.49 -6.97 -30.17
N ILE A 155 16.48 -7.85 -30.05
CA ILE A 155 17.84 -7.55 -29.60
C ILE A 155 18.76 -7.32 -30.80
N GLN A 156 19.55 -6.25 -30.73
CA GLN A 156 20.43 -5.79 -31.79
C GLN A 156 21.87 -5.58 -31.29
N GLU A 157 22.81 -5.52 -32.24
CA GLU A 157 24.19 -5.17 -31.92
C GLU A 157 24.25 -3.76 -31.32
N GLY A 158 25.08 -3.57 -30.29
CA GLY A 158 25.17 -2.31 -29.58
C GLY A 158 24.07 -2.06 -28.55
N ASP A 159 23.06 -2.93 -28.45
CA ASP A 159 22.13 -2.89 -27.32
C ASP A 159 22.87 -3.17 -26.02
N ARG A 160 22.34 -2.63 -24.92
CA ARG A 160 22.91 -2.83 -23.59
C ARG A 160 21.90 -3.48 -22.68
N ILE A 161 22.33 -4.57 -22.05
CA ILE A 161 21.61 -5.23 -20.97
C ILE A 161 22.24 -4.79 -19.64
N SER A 162 21.42 -4.26 -18.76
CA SER A 162 21.83 -3.87 -17.40
C SER A 162 21.08 -4.72 -16.39
N ILE A 163 21.82 -5.31 -15.45
CA ILE A 163 21.31 -6.18 -14.39
C ILE A 163 21.30 -5.36 -13.11
N LEU A 164 20.13 -5.19 -12.53
CA LEU A 164 19.95 -4.53 -11.23
C LEU A 164 19.59 -5.62 -10.21
N HIS A 165 20.55 -5.97 -9.36
CA HIS A 165 20.33 -6.86 -8.24
C HIS A 165 20.29 -6.04 -6.95
N LEU A 166 19.23 -6.23 -6.18
CA LEU A 166 18.98 -5.56 -4.91
C LEU A 166 18.97 -6.60 -3.79
N PRO A 167 20.15 -7.08 -3.34
CA PRO A 167 20.20 -7.97 -2.21
C PRO A 167 19.83 -7.22 -0.92
N GLN A 168 19.16 -7.94 -0.04
CA GLN A 168 18.62 -7.45 1.20
C GLN A 168 19.35 -8.07 2.37
N SER A 169 19.81 -7.22 3.28
CA SER A 169 20.60 -7.59 4.44
C SER A 169 20.02 -6.99 5.70
N ILE A 170 20.43 -7.54 6.85
CA ILE A 170 20.03 -7.08 8.17
C ILE A 170 21.21 -6.37 8.82
N MET A 171 20.96 -5.22 9.44
CA MET A 171 21.98 -4.56 10.26
C MET A 171 21.46 -4.23 11.66
N GLY A 172 22.33 -4.46 12.66
CA GLY A 172 22.12 -4.06 14.05
C GLY A 172 21.17 -4.97 14.84
N GLU A 173 21.07 -4.70 16.14
CA GLU A 173 20.36 -5.53 17.13
C GLU A 173 18.84 -5.63 16.87
N ARG A 174 18.25 -4.62 16.22
CA ARG A 174 16.80 -4.56 15.92
C ARG A 174 16.39 -5.24 14.61
N SER A 175 17.30 -5.94 13.95
CA SER A 175 17.04 -6.61 12.67
C SER A 175 16.47 -5.70 11.57
N ILE A 176 17.10 -4.55 11.34
CA ILE A 176 16.59 -3.53 10.42
C ILE A 176 16.95 -3.88 8.97
N PRO A 177 15.97 -3.97 8.05
CA PRO A 177 16.24 -4.33 6.66
C PRO A 177 16.95 -3.19 5.92
N ARG A 178 17.96 -3.56 5.12
CA ARG A 178 18.65 -2.66 4.20
C ARG A 178 18.81 -3.34 2.85
N ALA A 179 18.56 -2.57 1.80
CA ALA A 179 18.88 -2.95 0.44
C ALA A 179 20.23 -2.36 0.05
N THR A 180 21.01 -3.12 -0.71
CA THR A 180 22.16 -2.59 -1.46
C THR A 180 21.92 -2.77 -2.95
N LEU A 181 22.69 -2.09 -3.80
CA LEU A 181 22.58 -2.22 -5.24
C LEU A 181 23.86 -2.83 -5.80
N ILE A 182 23.71 -4.01 -6.40
CA ILE A 182 24.70 -4.59 -7.30
C ILE A 182 24.22 -4.29 -8.72
N PHE A 183 25.01 -3.49 -9.44
CA PHE A 183 24.70 -3.06 -10.80
C PHE A 183 25.77 -3.56 -11.76
N GLN A 184 25.35 -4.40 -12.70
CA GLN A 184 26.21 -4.96 -13.74
C GLN A 184 25.64 -4.65 -15.10
N ARG A 185 26.48 -4.53 -16.12
CA ARG A 185 26.01 -4.22 -17.48
C ARG A 185 27.02 -4.67 -18.51
N PHE A 186 26.51 -5.02 -19.68
CA PHE A 186 27.33 -5.27 -20.86
C PHE A 186 26.62 -4.73 -22.09
N THR A 187 27.41 -4.33 -23.08
CA THR A 187 26.90 -3.89 -24.38
C THR A 187 27.19 -4.99 -25.39
N LEU A 188 26.19 -5.39 -26.16
CA LEU A 188 26.32 -6.47 -27.14
C LEU A 188 27.36 -6.08 -28.18
N ASN A 189 28.42 -6.87 -28.24
CA ASN A 189 29.53 -6.72 -29.15
C ASN A 189 30.04 -8.11 -29.53
N SER A 190 29.55 -8.64 -30.65
CA SER A 190 29.91 -9.92 -31.26
C SER A 190 31.40 -10.08 -31.55
N LEU A 191 32.16 -8.98 -31.64
CA LEU A 191 33.59 -8.99 -31.90
C LEU A 191 34.44 -8.97 -30.62
N SER A 192 33.85 -8.76 -29.43
CA SER A 192 34.60 -8.71 -28.18
C SER A 192 35.22 -10.07 -27.84
N LYS A 193 36.47 -10.03 -27.40
CA LYS A 193 37.24 -11.17 -26.89
C LYS A 193 37.37 -11.18 -25.38
N ASP A 194 36.74 -10.21 -24.70
CA ASP A 194 36.77 -10.13 -23.25
C ASP A 194 35.98 -11.29 -22.66
N LEU A 195 36.52 -11.93 -21.62
CA LEU A 195 35.82 -13.00 -20.91
C LEU A 195 34.56 -12.44 -20.25
N PHE A 196 33.42 -13.08 -20.49
CA PHE A 196 32.13 -12.56 -20.07
C PHE A 196 32.00 -12.47 -18.54
N TYR A 197 32.45 -13.51 -17.83
CA TYR A 197 32.35 -13.57 -16.37
C TYR A 197 33.36 -12.70 -15.61
N ASN A 198 34.27 -12.01 -16.31
CA ASN A 198 35.09 -10.96 -15.67
C ASN A 198 34.26 -9.70 -15.37
N SER A 199 33.16 -9.48 -16.09
CA SER A 199 32.31 -8.28 -15.93
C SER A 199 30.94 -8.58 -15.32
N ILE A 200 30.45 -9.82 -15.49
CA ILE A 200 29.11 -10.23 -15.09
C ILE A 200 29.22 -11.43 -14.16
N SER A 201 28.50 -11.42 -13.03
CA SER A 201 28.50 -12.55 -12.11
C SER A 201 27.73 -13.73 -12.69
N ALA A 202 28.33 -14.91 -12.66
CA ALA A 202 27.70 -16.15 -13.11
C ALA A 202 26.37 -16.46 -12.39
N SER A 203 26.25 -16.06 -11.12
CA SER A 203 25.01 -16.19 -10.33
C SER A 203 23.85 -15.34 -10.86
N LEU A 204 24.15 -14.25 -11.57
CA LEU A 204 23.17 -13.31 -12.11
C LEU A 204 22.96 -13.45 -13.62
N PHE A 205 23.76 -14.27 -14.31
CA PHE A 205 23.63 -14.48 -15.75
C PHE A 205 24.17 -15.85 -16.15
N ARG A 206 23.28 -16.85 -16.14
CA ARG A 206 23.59 -18.22 -16.56
C ARG A 206 22.51 -18.80 -17.45
N VAL A 207 22.89 -19.81 -18.23
CA VAL A 207 21.94 -20.55 -19.07
C VAL A 207 21.21 -21.58 -18.22
N ASN A 208 19.89 -21.59 -18.34
CA ASN A 208 18.95 -22.53 -17.73
C ASN A 208 17.98 -22.97 -18.84
N ASN A 209 18.15 -24.20 -19.35
CA ASN A 209 17.31 -24.80 -20.39
C ASN A 209 17.03 -23.89 -21.60
N GLY A 210 18.07 -23.24 -22.14
CA GLY A 210 17.95 -22.36 -23.31
C GLY A 210 17.50 -20.93 -23.00
N TYR A 211 17.34 -20.58 -21.73
CA TYR A 211 17.01 -19.22 -21.27
C TYR A 211 18.10 -18.68 -20.35
N ILE A 212 18.23 -17.36 -20.26
CA ILE A 212 19.07 -16.74 -19.24
C ILE A 212 18.30 -16.67 -17.92
N GLY A 213 18.97 -16.93 -16.82
CA GLY A 213 18.43 -16.70 -15.49
C GLY A 213 19.52 -16.55 -14.43
N THR A 214 19.11 -16.65 -13.17
CA THR A 214 20.01 -16.75 -12.03
C THR A 214 20.34 -18.18 -11.69
N ASP A 215 21.28 -18.37 -10.75
CA ASP A 215 21.38 -19.61 -10.00
C ASP A 215 20.33 -19.71 -8.89
N ALA A 216 20.33 -20.84 -8.19
CA ALA A 216 19.42 -21.14 -7.09
C ALA A 216 19.78 -20.41 -5.79
N ASN A 217 20.95 -19.77 -5.74
CA ASN A 217 21.52 -19.14 -4.55
C ASN A 217 21.47 -17.61 -4.65
N ALA A 218 20.63 -17.06 -5.54
CA ALA A 218 20.41 -15.62 -5.59
C ALA A 218 19.99 -15.11 -4.19
N GLU A 219 20.72 -14.11 -3.71
CA GLU A 219 20.51 -13.54 -2.38
C GLU A 219 19.08 -13.02 -2.23
N GLU A 220 18.52 -13.12 -1.02
CA GLU A 220 17.17 -12.64 -0.77
C GLU A 220 17.06 -11.14 -1.10
N GLY A 221 16.05 -10.76 -1.89
CA GLY A 221 15.91 -9.39 -2.35
C GLY A 221 15.08 -9.30 -3.61
N GLY A 222 15.64 -8.68 -4.65
CA GLY A 222 15.01 -8.61 -5.96
C GLY A 222 15.98 -8.32 -7.09
N LEU A 223 15.56 -8.66 -8.30
CA LEU A 223 16.37 -8.58 -9.50
C LEU A 223 15.55 -8.07 -10.68
N THR A 224 16.20 -7.41 -11.63
CA THR A 224 15.65 -7.22 -12.98
C THR A 224 16.73 -6.98 -14.03
N TYR A 225 16.34 -7.12 -15.31
CA TYR A 225 17.21 -6.91 -16.47
C TYR A 225 16.61 -5.79 -17.34
N VAL A 226 17.32 -4.70 -17.53
CA VAL A 226 16.89 -3.58 -18.38
C VAL A 226 17.59 -3.65 -19.72
N LEU A 227 16.79 -3.71 -20.80
CA LEU A 227 17.29 -3.54 -22.16
C LEU A 227 17.31 -2.04 -22.49
N SER A 228 18.40 -1.58 -23.09
CA SER A 228 18.52 -0.20 -23.55
C SER A 228 19.21 -0.12 -24.90
N ARG A 229 18.80 0.85 -25.71
CA ARG A 229 19.31 1.12 -27.05
C ARG A 229 19.51 2.62 -27.24
N LYS A 230 20.64 2.99 -27.82
CA LYS A 230 20.85 4.37 -28.28
C LYS A 230 20.40 4.48 -29.73
N GLU A 231 19.43 5.35 -30.00
CA GLU A 231 18.96 5.66 -31.35
C GLU A 231 19.16 7.16 -31.60
N GLY A 232 20.26 7.50 -32.27
CA GLY A 232 20.74 8.87 -32.39
C GLY A 232 21.00 9.50 -31.02
N ASN A 233 20.27 10.58 -30.71
CA ASN A 233 20.34 11.29 -29.42
C ASN A 233 19.34 10.77 -28.37
N LYS A 234 18.51 9.77 -28.72
CA LYS A 234 17.51 9.20 -27.81
C LYS A 234 18.05 7.93 -27.16
N LEU A 235 17.74 7.77 -25.88
CA LEU A 235 17.92 6.52 -25.16
C LEU A 235 16.56 5.82 -25.08
N LEU A 236 16.43 4.71 -25.78
CA LEU A 236 15.33 3.79 -25.63
C LEU A 236 15.67 2.79 -24.51
N VAL A 237 14.68 2.43 -23.73
CA VAL A 237 14.74 1.49 -22.61
C VAL A 237 13.49 0.61 -22.60
N SER A 238 13.60 -0.60 -22.04
CA SER A 238 12.44 -1.44 -21.77
C SER A 238 11.71 -0.99 -20.50
N THR A 239 10.42 -1.27 -20.42
CA THR A 239 9.66 -1.11 -19.18
C THR A 239 10.01 -2.26 -18.24
N GLN A 240 10.46 -1.97 -17.01
CA GLN A 240 10.87 -3.02 -16.08
C GLN A 240 10.43 -2.77 -14.65
N ASN A 241 10.12 -3.89 -14.00
CA ASN A 241 9.84 -3.98 -12.58
C ASN A 241 10.88 -4.87 -11.91
N ILE A 242 11.17 -4.60 -10.64
CA ILE A 242 11.90 -5.55 -9.79
C ILE A 242 11.03 -6.79 -9.58
N VAL A 243 11.62 -7.96 -9.78
CA VAL A 243 11.02 -9.25 -9.40
C VAL A 243 11.71 -9.73 -8.14
N LEU A 244 10.91 -10.09 -7.13
CA LEU A 244 11.44 -10.55 -5.86
C LEU A 244 11.98 -11.96 -6.00
N THR A 245 13.08 -12.24 -5.30
CA THR A 245 13.62 -13.59 -5.24
C THR A 245 12.63 -14.54 -4.55
N PRO A 246 12.62 -15.83 -4.90
CA PRO A 246 11.84 -16.84 -4.19
C PRO A 246 12.09 -16.77 -2.68
N GLY A 247 11.02 -16.88 -1.90
CA GLY A 247 11.13 -16.88 -0.45
C GLY A 247 11.43 -15.52 0.19
N ASN A 248 11.23 -14.39 -0.50
CA ASN A 248 11.40 -13.05 0.09
C ASN A 248 10.42 -12.84 1.28
N THR A 249 10.93 -13.06 2.49
CA THR A 249 10.23 -12.99 3.76
C THR A 249 10.01 -11.54 4.20
N TRP A 250 10.94 -10.65 3.87
CA TRP A 250 10.90 -9.26 4.28
C TRP A 250 9.79 -8.48 3.60
N TYR A 251 9.65 -8.59 2.28
CA TYR A 251 8.54 -7.94 1.59
C TYR A 251 7.21 -8.50 2.11
N LYS A 252 7.11 -9.82 2.34
CA LYS A 252 5.91 -10.44 2.92
C LYS A 252 5.58 -9.85 4.30
N LYS A 253 6.57 -9.71 5.19
CA LYS A 253 6.40 -9.11 6.53
C LYS A 253 6.02 -7.63 6.44
N TYR A 254 6.76 -6.85 5.67
CA TYR A 254 6.62 -5.40 5.62
C TYR A 254 5.46 -4.90 4.73
N SER A 255 4.86 -5.78 3.94
CA SER A 255 3.64 -5.52 3.18
C SER A 255 2.36 -5.97 3.89
N SER A 256 2.49 -6.59 5.07
CA SER A 256 1.36 -7.16 5.81
C SER A 256 0.52 -6.09 6.51
N GLU A 257 -0.73 -6.45 6.83
CA GLU A 257 -1.63 -5.58 7.58
C GLU A 257 -1.15 -5.38 9.02
N GLU A 258 -0.51 -6.39 9.62
CA GLU A 258 0.09 -6.30 10.96
C GLU A 258 1.17 -5.23 11.00
N LYS A 259 2.11 -5.24 10.04
CA LYS A 259 3.15 -4.21 9.96
C LYS A 259 2.56 -2.84 9.60
N ARG A 260 1.47 -2.79 8.82
CA ARG A 260 0.74 -1.54 8.56
C ARG A 260 0.20 -0.95 9.87
N LYS A 261 -0.45 -1.74 10.72
CA LYS A 261 -0.98 -1.30 12.01
C LYS A 261 0.13 -0.82 12.94
N GLU A 262 1.21 -1.61 13.07
CA GLU A 262 2.40 -1.24 13.85
C GLU A 262 2.97 0.11 13.40
N ALA A 263 3.14 0.30 12.09
CA ALA A 263 3.61 1.54 11.53
C ALA A 263 2.63 2.69 11.82
N VAL A 264 1.33 2.53 11.59
CA VAL A 264 0.30 3.57 11.89
C VAL A 264 0.35 4.00 13.35
N ASN A 265 0.44 3.04 14.28
CA ASN A 265 0.55 3.30 15.72
C ASN A 265 1.81 4.12 16.05
N SER A 266 2.96 3.77 15.48
CA SER A 266 4.23 4.48 15.74
C SER A 266 4.25 5.96 15.31
N TYR A 267 3.41 6.34 14.33
CA TYR A 267 3.30 7.73 13.86
C TYR A 267 2.30 8.57 14.68
N GLY A 268 1.74 8.01 15.76
CA GLY A 268 0.87 8.72 16.70
C GLY A 268 -0.60 8.77 16.27
N ALA A 269 -1.05 7.84 15.44
CA ALA A 269 -2.48 7.59 15.24
C ALA A 269 -3.02 6.80 16.45
N ASN A 270 -3.20 7.49 17.58
CA ASN A 270 -4.05 6.96 18.64
C ASN A 270 -5.49 6.90 18.07
N GLY A 271 -5.96 5.70 17.71
CA GLY A 271 -7.37 5.50 17.34
C GLY A 271 -7.69 4.48 16.24
N LEU A 272 -6.77 3.64 15.77
CA LEU A 272 -7.07 2.60 14.76
C LEU A 272 -6.67 1.20 15.24
N TYR A 273 -7.38 0.70 16.25
CA TYR A 273 -7.41 -0.73 16.55
C TYR A 273 -8.38 -1.42 15.59
N VAL A 274 -7.86 -1.92 14.47
CA VAL A 274 -8.60 -2.80 13.55
C VAL A 274 -8.07 -4.21 13.81
N TYR A 275 -8.57 -4.88 14.86
CA TYR A 275 -8.33 -6.29 15.22
C TYR A 275 -6.89 -6.71 15.56
N ASP A 276 -6.64 -7.06 16.81
CA ASP A 276 -5.55 -7.97 17.21
C ASP A 276 -6.09 -9.03 18.21
N PRO A 277 -5.98 -10.34 17.90
CA PRO A 277 -6.43 -11.47 18.72
C PRO A 277 -5.44 -11.93 19.82
N GLN A 278 -4.50 -11.10 20.28
CA GLN A 278 -3.64 -11.37 21.45
C GLN A 278 -3.54 -10.22 22.47
N GLU A 279 -4.66 -9.67 22.93
CA GLU A 279 -4.68 -9.40 24.38
C GLU A 279 -4.50 -10.76 25.05
N THR A 280 -3.48 -10.90 25.91
CA THR A 280 -3.46 -11.97 26.92
C THR A 280 -4.80 -11.94 27.61
N ASP A 281 -5.58 -13.03 27.61
CA ASP A 281 -6.94 -13.11 28.16
C ASP A 281 -7.09 -12.19 29.38
N THR A 282 -7.53 -10.96 29.12
CA THR A 282 -7.84 -10.03 30.19
C THR A 282 -9.10 -10.64 30.78
N PRO A 283 -9.13 -11.01 32.08
CA PRO A 283 -10.32 -11.61 32.65
C PRO A 283 -11.49 -10.71 32.29
N GLN A 284 -12.41 -11.27 31.49
CA GLN A 284 -13.43 -10.53 30.78
C GLN A 284 -14.06 -9.54 31.75
N ASN A 285 -13.74 -8.26 31.58
CA ASN A 285 -14.37 -7.25 32.39
C ASN A 285 -15.86 -7.35 32.05
N PRO A 286 -16.76 -7.57 33.03
CA PRO A 286 -18.20 -7.59 32.75
C PRO A 286 -18.67 -6.29 32.07
N GLU A 287 -17.85 -5.24 32.06
CA GLU A 287 -18.08 -3.98 31.36
C GLU A 287 -17.60 -3.93 29.88
N ASP A 288 -16.91 -4.94 29.33
CA ASP A 288 -16.37 -4.93 27.94
C ASP A 288 -17.30 -5.56 26.88
N ALA A 289 -18.55 -5.89 27.22
CA ALA A 289 -19.50 -6.40 26.22
C ALA A 289 -19.69 -5.39 25.07
N TYR A 290 -19.36 -5.74 23.83
CA TYR A 290 -19.54 -4.85 22.68
C TYR A 290 -21.03 -4.71 22.33
N PHE A 291 -21.47 -3.54 21.87
CA PHE A 291 -22.84 -3.34 21.38
C PHE A 291 -23.12 -4.24 20.18
N ALA A 292 -24.02 -5.22 20.31
CA ALA A 292 -24.33 -6.14 19.21
C ALA A 292 -25.79 -6.60 19.26
N VAL A 293 -26.42 -6.74 18.09
CA VAL A 293 -27.68 -7.48 17.93
C VAL A 293 -27.33 -8.87 17.42
N THR A 294 -27.50 -9.87 18.28
CA THR A 294 -27.13 -11.27 18.03
C THR A 294 -28.27 -12.05 17.41
N ALA A 295 -29.51 -11.71 17.73
CA ALA A 295 -30.69 -12.32 17.14
C ALA A 295 -31.87 -11.36 17.17
N VAL A 296 -32.74 -11.45 16.16
CA VAL A 296 -34.07 -10.87 16.22
C VAL A 296 -35.06 -12.02 16.11
N THR A 297 -36.07 -12.04 16.97
CA THR A 297 -37.15 -13.02 16.91
C THR A 297 -38.49 -12.32 16.80
N LEU A 298 -39.34 -12.79 15.90
CA LEU A 298 -40.73 -12.36 15.77
C LEU A 298 -41.62 -13.46 16.35
N ASN A 299 -42.42 -13.12 17.37
CA ASN A 299 -43.29 -14.06 18.09
C ASN A 299 -42.54 -15.32 18.58
N GLY A 300 -41.28 -15.14 18.98
CA GLY A 300 -40.40 -16.21 19.46
C GLY A 300 -39.70 -17.02 18.35
N THR A 301 -40.04 -16.82 17.07
CA THR A 301 -39.37 -17.45 15.93
C THR A 301 -38.22 -16.57 15.44
N LEU A 302 -37.07 -17.17 15.14
CA LEU A 302 -35.91 -16.42 14.62
C LEU A 302 -36.25 -15.76 13.28
N ALA A 303 -35.95 -14.46 13.17
CA ALA A 303 -35.97 -13.69 11.93
C ALA A 303 -34.52 -13.57 11.42
N PRO A 304 -34.06 -14.49 10.55
CA PRO A 304 -32.67 -14.53 10.10
C PRO A 304 -32.25 -13.28 9.31
N LYS A 305 -30.94 -13.05 9.24
CA LYS A 305 -30.35 -11.97 8.42
C LYS A 305 -30.34 -12.39 6.95
N GLY A 306 -30.69 -11.46 6.06
CA GLY A 306 -30.58 -11.64 4.61
C GLY A 306 -31.52 -12.69 4.01
N ASP A 307 -32.65 -12.96 4.66
CA ASP A 307 -33.65 -13.94 4.22
C ASP A 307 -34.76 -13.30 3.37
N GLY A 308 -34.71 -11.98 3.18
CA GLY A 308 -35.70 -11.20 2.47
C GLY A 308 -36.94 -10.91 3.33
N GLU A 309 -37.24 -9.62 3.49
CA GLU A 309 -38.52 -9.04 3.96
C GLU A 309 -39.03 -9.55 5.34
N LEU A 310 -38.83 -8.77 6.42
CA LEU A 310 -39.48 -9.05 7.71
C LEU A 310 -40.84 -8.34 7.80
N PHE A 311 -41.91 -9.07 7.51
CA PHE A 311 -43.28 -8.59 7.69
C PHE A 311 -43.69 -8.63 9.16
N VAL A 312 -44.30 -7.52 9.62
CA VAL A 312 -44.76 -7.35 10.99
C VAL A 312 -46.19 -6.83 11.03
N SER A 313 -46.95 -7.32 12.01
CA SER A 313 -48.34 -6.92 12.27
C SER A 313 -48.52 -6.36 13.67
N SER A 314 -49.51 -5.50 13.84
CA SER A 314 -49.91 -4.97 15.14
C SER A 314 -50.35 -6.12 16.05
N GLY A 315 -49.75 -6.19 17.24
CA GLY A 315 -49.93 -7.30 18.18
C GLY A 315 -48.77 -8.29 18.20
N ASP A 316 -47.88 -8.27 17.20
CA ASP A 316 -46.68 -9.10 17.20
C ASP A 316 -45.70 -8.65 18.28
N SER A 317 -44.96 -9.62 18.82
CA SER A 317 -43.86 -9.37 19.75
C SER A 317 -42.52 -9.54 19.02
N LEU A 318 -41.85 -8.41 18.79
CA LEU A 318 -40.51 -8.38 18.26
C LEU A 318 -39.52 -8.31 19.42
N GLU A 319 -38.65 -9.32 19.53
CA GLU A 319 -37.59 -9.33 20.52
C GLU A 319 -36.23 -9.23 19.82
N ILE A 320 -35.48 -8.19 20.19
CA ILE A 320 -34.12 -7.94 19.73
C ILE A 320 -33.20 -8.39 20.87
N LYS A 321 -32.41 -9.42 20.63
CA LYS A 321 -31.43 -9.95 21.59
C LYS A 321 -30.03 -9.51 21.21
N GLY A 322 -29.23 -9.26 22.23
CA GLY A 322 -27.93 -8.65 22.01
C GLY A 322 -27.16 -8.39 23.28
N SER A 323 -26.30 -7.38 23.19
CA SER A 323 -25.46 -6.89 24.28
C SER A 323 -25.39 -5.37 24.23
N LYS A 324 -25.43 -4.74 25.41
CA LYS A 324 -25.48 -3.29 25.62
C LYS A 324 -26.56 -2.55 24.80
N LEU A 325 -27.72 -3.19 24.60
CA LEU A 325 -28.80 -2.65 23.77
C LEU A 325 -29.39 -1.31 24.28
N THR A 326 -29.10 -0.94 25.52
CA THR A 326 -29.52 0.30 26.19
C THR A 326 -28.54 1.46 25.99
N ASP A 327 -27.28 1.19 25.60
CA ASP A 327 -26.24 2.22 25.42
C ASP A 327 -26.56 3.18 24.28
N VAL A 328 -27.31 2.70 23.29
CA VAL A 328 -27.62 3.44 22.07
C VAL A 328 -29.06 3.19 21.68
N GLU A 329 -29.80 4.27 21.42
CA GLU A 329 -31.15 4.16 20.86
C GLU A 329 -31.10 3.48 19.49
N LEU A 330 -32.03 2.55 19.27
CA LEU A 330 -32.21 1.87 18.00
C LEU A 330 -33.32 2.51 17.18
N LYS A 331 -33.11 2.49 15.86
CA LYS A 331 -34.09 2.88 14.85
C LYS A 331 -34.36 1.72 13.92
N ALA A 332 -35.56 1.68 13.36
CA ALA A 332 -35.94 0.74 12.32
C ALA A 332 -36.18 1.51 11.02
N ASN A 333 -35.69 0.97 9.91
CA ASN A 333 -36.16 1.37 8.60
C ASN A 333 -37.40 0.54 8.26
N ILE A 334 -38.54 1.23 8.17
CA ILE A 334 -39.85 0.59 8.02
C ILE A 334 -40.56 1.07 6.76
N LEU A 335 -41.28 0.16 6.14
CA LEU A 335 -42.23 0.45 5.07
C LEU A 335 -43.65 0.20 5.61
N VAL A 336 -44.46 1.26 5.66
CA VAL A 336 -45.85 1.20 6.14
C VAL A 336 -46.80 1.50 4.98
N GLY A 337 -47.83 0.67 4.79
CA GLY A 337 -48.86 0.90 3.77
C GLY A 337 -48.71 0.09 2.47
N GLY A 338 -47.84 -0.92 2.42
CA GLY A 338 -47.69 -1.83 1.27
C GLY A 338 -46.64 -1.38 0.23
N PRO A 339 -46.59 -2.03 -0.95
CA PRO A 339 -45.46 -1.94 -1.90
C PRO A 339 -45.30 -0.58 -2.60
N THR A 340 -46.23 0.35 -2.38
CA THR A 340 -46.19 1.71 -2.93
C THR A 340 -45.71 2.77 -1.92
N GLY A 341 -45.50 2.37 -0.65
CA GLY A 341 -44.92 3.25 0.36
C GLY A 341 -43.42 3.45 0.16
N ASN A 342 -42.87 4.52 0.74
CA ASN A 342 -41.43 4.73 0.80
C ASN A 342 -40.90 4.31 2.17
N PRO A 343 -39.79 3.55 2.26
CA PRO A 343 -39.19 3.22 3.54
C PRO A 343 -38.76 4.48 4.30
N THR A 344 -39.06 4.52 5.59
CA THR A 344 -38.69 5.62 6.48
C THR A 344 -37.98 5.11 7.72
N THR A 345 -36.99 5.86 8.18
CA THR A 345 -36.24 5.53 9.39
C THR A 345 -36.87 6.18 10.60
N VAL A 346 -37.35 5.37 11.54
CA VAL A 346 -38.06 5.81 12.75
C VAL A 346 -37.46 5.20 14.01
N ALA A 347 -37.68 5.83 15.17
CA ALA A 347 -37.33 5.25 16.46
C ALA A 347 -38.15 3.98 16.73
N LEU A 348 -37.61 3.01 17.48
CA LEU A 348 -38.35 1.78 17.82
C LEU A 348 -39.66 2.06 18.57
N SER A 349 -39.70 3.12 19.38
CA SER A 349 -40.91 3.57 20.07
C SER A 349 -42.04 4.03 19.11
N ALA A 350 -41.71 4.37 17.86
CA ALA A 350 -42.69 4.67 16.82
C ALA A 350 -43.21 3.41 16.12
N VAL A 351 -42.54 2.26 16.29
CA VAL A 351 -42.92 0.95 15.73
C VAL A 351 -43.84 0.20 16.70
N GLY A 352 -43.65 0.38 18.01
CA GLY A 352 -44.47 -0.27 19.02
C GLY A 352 -44.12 0.13 20.45
N THR A 353 -44.83 -0.48 21.40
CA THR A 353 -44.63 -0.25 22.83
C THR A 353 -43.49 -1.13 23.34
N ILE A 354 -42.45 -0.49 23.89
CA ILE A 354 -41.31 -1.19 24.47
C ILE A 354 -41.67 -1.65 25.89
N THR A 355 -41.57 -2.95 26.17
CA THR A 355 -42.06 -3.53 27.45
C THR A 355 -40.98 -4.18 28.29
N ALA A 356 -39.82 -4.51 27.73
CA ALA A 356 -38.64 -4.92 28.48
C ALA A 356 -37.41 -4.37 27.78
N THR A 357 -36.61 -3.60 28.50
CA THR A 357 -35.32 -3.08 28.02
C THR A 357 -34.28 -3.50 29.05
N SER A 358 -33.57 -4.58 28.76
CA SER A 358 -32.30 -4.87 29.43
C SER A 358 -31.18 -4.61 28.43
N ASP A 359 -29.95 -4.58 28.94
CA ASP A 359 -28.77 -4.50 28.09
C ASP A 359 -28.67 -5.68 27.12
N THR A 360 -29.46 -6.74 27.29
CA THR A 360 -29.42 -7.96 26.48
C THR A 360 -30.68 -8.27 25.68
N SER A 361 -31.80 -7.62 25.98
CA SER A 361 -33.06 -7.84 25.27
C SER A 361 -33.91 -6.58 25.24
N ILE A 362 -34.36 -6.19 24.04
CA ILE A 362 -35.40 -5.20 23.82
C ILE A 362 -36.62 -5.93 23.28
N LYS A 363 -37.73 -5.88 24.02
CA LYS A 363 -39.04 -6.40 23.57
C LYS A 363 -39.95 -5.27 23.17
N ILE A 364 -40.48 -5.37 21.96
CA ILE A 364 -41.37 -4.41 21.34
C ILE A 364 -42.68 -5.13 21.03
N ASN A 365 -43.77 -4.65 21.61
CA ASN A 365 -45.11 -5.05 21.19
C ASN A 365 -45.52 -4.10 20.07
N LEU A 366 -45.52 -4.62 18.85
CA LEU A 366 -45.69 -3.85 17.63
C LEU A 366 -47.12 -3.30 17.56
N THR A 367 -47.25 -2.02 17.18
CA THR A 367 -48.54 -1.33 17.05
C THR A 367 -48.82 -0.91 15.60
N ILE A 368 -47.98 -1.37 14.67
CA ILE A 368 -48.06 -1.04 13.25
C ILE A 368 -48.12 -2.31 12.41
N ASN A 369 -48.67 -2.18 11.20
CA ASN A 369 -48.55 -3.19 10.16
C ASN A 369 -47.57 -2.67 9.10
N GLY A 370 -46.57 -3.47 8.73
CA GLY A 370 -45.58 -3.04 7.74
C GLY A 370 -44.44 -4.05 7.57
N GLU A 371 -43.39 -3.58 6.94
CA GLU A 371 -42.16 -4.34 6.74
C GLU A 371 -41.00 -3.62 7.43
N ILE A 372 -40.16 -4.38 8.12
CA ILE A 372 -38.90 -3.89 8.69
C ILE A 372 -37.76 -4.38 7.80
N ASN A 373 -37.10 -3.43 7.14
CA ASN A 373 -36.01 -3.74 6.23
C ASN A 373 -34.70 -4.01 6.99
N TYR A 374 -34.40 -3.14 7.94
CA TYR A 374 -33.20 -3.23 8.76
C TYR A 374 -33.31 -2.38 10.04
N LEU A 375 -32.51 -2.76 11.02
CA LEU A 375 -32.27 -2.01 12.25
C LEU A 375 -30.97 -1.23 12.14
N LEU A 376 -30.93 -0.04 12.71
CA LEU A 376 -29.77 0.83 12.72
C LEU A 376 -29.61 1.56 14.05
N ARG A 377 -28.37 1.96 14.35
CA ARG A 377 -28.08 2.81 15.50
C ARG A 377 -28.50 4.25 15.25
N ALA A 378 -29.15 4.88 16.23
CA ALA A 378 -29.60 6.26 16.11
C ALA A 378 -28.46 7.28 15.95
N ASP A 379 -27.29 7.01 16.53
CA ASP A 379 -26.15 7.93 16.62
C ASP A 379 -25.29 7.99 15.35
N THR A 380 -25.14 6.87 14.66
CA THR A 380 -24.21 6.67 13.55
C THR A 380 -24.92 6.29 12.26
N SER A 381 -26.21 5.95 12.33
CA SER A 381 -27.00 5.41 11.22
C SER A 381 -26.45 4.13 10.59
N VAL A 382 -25.55 3.43 11.30
CA VAL A 382 -24.98 2.15 10.87
C VAL A 382 -26.04 1.07 11.00
N ILE A 383 -26.23 0.29 9.94
CA ILE A 383 -27.10 -0.89 9.92
C ILE A 383 -26.48 -1.99 10.78
N ILE A 384 -27.22 -2.48 11.77
CA ILE A 384 -26.77 -3.49 12.74
C ILE A 384 -27.43 -4.85 12.54
N TYR A 385 -28.59 -4.87 11.88
CA TYR A 385 -29.31 -6.08 11.54
C TYR A 385 -30.09 -5.83 10.26
N ASN A 386 -29.76 -6.54 9.19
CA ASN A 386 -30.41 -6.40 7.89
C ASN A 386 -31.23 -7.66 7.58
N PHE A 387 -32.52 -7.47 7.29
CA PHE A 387 -33.43 -8.57 6.94
C PHE A 387 -33.45 -8.83 5.43
N ILE A 388 -33.10 -7.82 4.61
CA ILE A 388 -32.99 -7.91 3.14
C ILE A 388 -31.72 -8.61 2.72
#